data_AF-A0A6C0KCK4-F1
#
_entry.id   AF-A0A6C0KCK4-F1
#
_cell.length_a   1.000
_cell.length_b   1.000
_cell.length_c   1.000
_cell.angle_alpha   90.00
_cell.angle_beta   90.00
_cell.angle_gamma   90.00
#
_symmetry.space_group_name_H-M   'P 1'
#
loop_
_entity.id
_entity.type
_entity.pdbx_description
1 polymer ?
#
loop_
_entity_poly.entity_id
_entity_poly.type
_entity_poly.pdbx_seq_one_letter_code
_entity_poly.pdbx_strand_id
1 'polypeptide(L)' 'MYVRNKSGKLVYIKKERYSNNRDFYIDLWRIKYGMKIAKQNDINNLIDYVNGEKNFV' A
#
# COMPACT_ATOMS: atom_id res chain seq x y z
N MET A 1 -11.47 2.80 13.87
CA MET A 1 -11.86 3.74 12.79
C MET A 1 -12.83 3.05 11.85
N TYR A 2 -13.91 3.71 11.46
CA TYR A 2 -14.80 3.24 10.40
C TYR A 2 -14.36 3.78 9.03
N VAL A 3 -14.34 2.92 8.01
CA VAL A 3 -14.05 3.31 6.63
C VAL A 3 -15.02 2.66 5.67
N ARG A 4 -15.16 3.26 4.50
CA ARG A 4 -15.94 2.67 3.41
C ARG A 4 -15.02 1.81 2.55
N ASN A 5 -15.42 0.57 2.26
CA ASN A 5 -14.69 -0.28 1.33
C ASN A 5 -15.06 0.04 -0.13
N LYS A 6 -14.37 -0.62 -1.09
CA LYS A 6 -14.63 -0.45 -2.54
C LYS A 6 -16.08 -0.69 -2.96
N SER A 7 -16.83 -1.50 -2.21
CA SER A 7 -18.24 -1.83 -2.46
C SER A 7 -19.21 -0.87 -1.77
N GLY A 8 -18.71 0.17 -1.11
CA GLY A 8 -19.54 1.14 -0.40
C GLY A 8 -19.97 0.73 1.01
N LYS A 9 -19.56 -0.45 1.51
CA LYS A 9 -19.90 -0.95 2.86
C LYS A 9 -19.00 -0.31 3.92
N LEU A 10 -19.57 0.02 5.06
CA LEU A 10 -18.82 0.45 6.24
C LEU A 10 -18.11 -0.76 6.89
N VAL A 11 -16.81 -0.60 7.13
CA VAL A 11 -15.94 -1.60 7.75
C VAL A 11 -15.18 -0.95 8.89
N TYR A 12 -14.99 -1.69 9.97
CA TYR A 12 -14.23 -1.22 11.12
C TYR A 12 -12.80 -1.72 11.06
N ILE A 13 -11.84 -0.81 11.22
CA ILE A 13 -10.41 -1.09 11.28
C ILE A 13 -9.85 -0.60 12.61
N LYS A 14 -9.04 -1.43 13.28
CA LYS A 14 -8.34 -1.07 14.53
C LYS A 14 -6.91 -0.72 14.22
N LYS A 15 -6.50 0.52 14.52
CA LYS A 15 -5.11 0.98 14.31
C LYS A 15 -4.14 0.18 15.18
N GLU A 16 -4.56 -0.24 16.37
CA GLU A 16 -3.72 -1.03 17.29
C GLU A 16 -3.27 -2.39 16.73
N ARG A 17 -3.91 -2.90 15.67
CA ARG A 17 -3.53 -4.19 15.05
C ARG A 17 -2.29 -4.12 14.17
N TYR A 18 -1.77 -2.93 13.90
CA TYR A 18 -0.65 -2.73 12.98
C TYR A 18 0.59 -2.28 13.76
N SER A 19 1.71 -2.95 13.49
CA SER A 19 3.00 -2.68 14.15
C SER A 19 3.63 -1.35 13.71
N ASN A 20 3.22 -0.80 12.57
CA ASN A 20 3.70 0.46 12.04
C ASN A 20 2.63 1.15 11.18
N ASN A 21 2.80 2.46 10.95
CA ASN A 21 1.86 3.25 10.15
C ASN A 21 1.83 2.82 8.68
N ARG A 22 2.95 2.33 8.12
CA ARG A 22 3.03 1.93 6.71
C ARG A 22 2.08 0.78 6.40
N ASP A 23 2.11 -0.28 7.21
CA ASP A 23 1.25 -1.46 7.03
C ASP A 23 -0.23 -1.10 7.24
N PHE A 24 -0.53 -0.21 8.19
CA PHE A 24 -1.87 0.34 8.37
C PHE A 24 -2.37 1.04 7.09
N TYR A 25 -1.57 1.93 6.50
CA TYR A 25 -1.98 2.66 5.29
C TYR A 25 -2.08 1.76 4.05
N ILE A 26 -1.20 0.76 3.91
CA ILE A 26 -1.30 -0.24 2.84
C ILE A 26 -2.65 -0.96 2.93
N ASP A 27 -3.02 -1.39 4.13
CA ASP A 27 -4.27 -2.12 4.34
C ASP A 27 -5.51 -1.22 4.18
N LEU A 28 -5.41 0.03 4.66
CA LEU A 28 -6.43 1.05 4.46
C LEU A 28 -6.73 1.27 2.97
N TRP A 29 -5.70 1.43 2.15
CA TRP A 29 -5.84 1.62 0.70
C TRP A 29 -6.41 0.38 0.02
N ARG A 30 -5.97 -0.81 0.45
CA ARG A 30 -6.53 -2.09 -0.01
C ARG A 30 -8.03 -2.18 0.27
N ILE A 31 -8.47 -1.81 1.47
CA ILE A 31 -9.89 -1.83 1.85
C ILE A 31 -10.68 -0.78 1.06
N LYS A 32 -10.18 0.45 0.99
CA LYS A 32 -10.90 1.58 0.40
C LYS A 32 -11.02 1.48 -1.13
N TYR A 33 -9.96 1.07 -1.80
CA TYR A 33 -9.87 1.11 -3.27
C TYR A 33 -9.78 -0.27 -3.91
N GLY A 34 -9.59 -1.34 -3.14
CA GLY A 34 -9.37 -2.69 -3.70
C GLY A 34 -8.01 -2.87 -4.38
N MET A 35 -7.09 -1.92 -4.21
CA MET A 35 -5.77 -1.94 -4.84
C MET A 35 -4.77 -2.68 -3.95
N LYS A 36 -3.96 -3.56 -4.55
CA LYS A 36 -2.76 -4.08 -3.91
C LYS A 36 -1.62 -3.11 -4.19
N ILE A 37 -1.19 -2.35 -3.19
CA ILE A 37 0.07 -1.64 -3.26
C ILE A 37 1.17 -2.70 -3.21
N ALA A 38 1.94 -2.85 -4.29
CA ALA A 38 3.11 -3.70 -4.28
C ALA A 38 4.06 -3.18 -3.20
N LYS A 39 4.54 -4.06 -2.31
CA LYS A 39 5.70 -3.73 -1.49
C LYS A 39 6.87 -3.62 -2.47
N GLN A 40 7.22 -2.41 -2.91
CA GLN A 40 8.51 -2.20 -3.58
C GLN A 40 9.57 -2.59 -2.56
N ASN A 41 10.11 -3.80 -2.75
CA ASN A 41 11.20 -4.35 -1.95
C ASN A 41 12.56 -4.03 -2.55
N ASP A 42 12.63 -3.49 -3.77
CA ASP A 42 13.89 -3.26 -4.44
C ASP A 42 14.18 -1.77 -4.54
N ILE A 43 14.88 -1.27 -3.52
CA ILE A 43 15.71 -0.07 -3.64
C ILE A 43 16.63 -0.20 -4.88
N ASN A 44 17.07 -1.43 -5.18
CA ASN A 44 17.87 -1.73 -6.36
C ASN A 44 17.17 -1.33 -7.66
N ASN A 45 15.86 -1.57 -7.84
CA ASN A 45 15.16 -1.14 -9.06
C ASN A 45 15.12 0.40 -9.21
N LEU A 46 15.18 1.15 -8.10
CA LEU A 46 15.26 2.60 -8.15
C LEU A 46 16.67 3.06 -8.53
N ILE A 47 17.71 2.38 -8.00
CA ILE A 47 19.12 2.62 -8.34
C ILE A 47 19.38 2.25 -9.80
N ASP A 48 18.93 1.08 -10.26
CA ASP A 48 19.04 0.61 -11.64
C ASP A 48 18.36 1.58 -12.62
N TYR A 49 17.23 2.18 -12.23
CA TYR A 49 16.57 3.21 -13.03
C TYR A 49 17.38 4.51 -13.11
N VAL A 50 17.91 4.99 -11.97
CA VAL A 50 18.76 6.18 -11.94
C VAL A 50 20.06 5.96 -12.73
N ASN A 51 20.58 4.73 -12.70
CA ASN A 51 21.75 4.32 -13.47
C ASN A 51 21.43 4.03 -14.95
N GLY A 52 20.17 4.10 -15.38
CA GLY A 52 19.76 3.88 -16.76
C GLY A 52 19.76 2.41 -17.20
N GLU A 53 19.89 1.47 -16.26
CA GLU A 53 19.94 0.02 -16.53
C GLU A 53 18.55 -0.59 -16.74
N LYS A 54 17.48 0.09 -16.29
CA LYS A 54 16.08 -0.28 -16.53
C LYS A 54 15.21 0.93 -16.82
N ASN A 55 14.29 0.80 -17.78
CA ASN A 55 13.19 1.74 -17.95
C ASN A 55 12.08 1.42 -16.95
N PHE A 56 11.57 2.43 -16.23
CA PHE A 56 10.32 2.29 -15.48
C PHE A 56 9.17 2.15 -16.49
N VAL A 57 8.64 0.94 -16.63
CA VAL A 57 7.36 0.64 -17.30
C VAL A 57 6.35 0.23 -16.24
#